data_AF-A0A356AZT7-F1
#
_entry.id   AF-A0A356AZT7-F1
#
_cell.length_a   1.000
_cell.length_b   1.000
_cell.length_c   1.000
_cell.angle_alpha   90.00
_cell.angle_beta   90.00
_cell.angle_gamma   90.00
#
_symmetry.space_group_name_H-M   'P 1'
#
loop_
_entity.id
_entity.type
_entity.pdbx_description
1 polymer ?
#
loop_
_entity_poly.entity_id
_entity_poly.type
_entity_poly.pdbx_seq_one_letter_code
_entity_poly.pdbx_strand_id
1 'polypeptide(L)'
;NMAGRGTDIVLGGNAEYLAKQQMRKEGYDDHLISQSTGFDKTEDAIILEARSKFKELLDRFKKELTEERNKVLEAGGLCIIGTERHESRRIDNQLRGRSGRQGDAGESIFYIALDDDLMRLFGQDRLQNMVSAMGMDDSQELQHKMLSNAIEKAQKRVEGQNYAIRKSVLEYDDVMNKQREVIYAQRKQVLDGESLRDNFIKMIETVALDMVNAHCLSDIPDDWDLAGLTNRIHVMFGLDNLIQIDKIDLENITKDELIALVTEAALALYHQKEQELAEEMIRELERVILLRAVDRNWMDHIDA
;
A
#
# COMPACT_ATOMS: atom_id res chain seq x y z
N ASN A 1 -7.50 -15.36 16.31
CA ASN A 1 -6.58 -15.63 15.16
C ASN A 1 -7.19 -16.63 14.19
N MET A 2 -6.81 -16.58 12.90
CA MET A 2 -7.39 -17.45 11.85
C MET A 2 -6.35 -18.41 11.25
N ALA A 3 -5.93 -19.42 12.03
CA ALA A 3 -5.06 -20.49 11.53
C ALA A 3 -5.78 -21.34 10.46
N GLY A 4 -5.02 -21.94 9.54
CA GLY A 4 -5.61 -22.73 8.43
C GLY A 4 -6.41 -21.90 7.43
N ARG A 5 -6.14 -20.59 7.34
CA ARG A 5 -6.81 -19.73 6.36
C ARG A 5 -6.41 -20.12 4.93
N GLY A 6 -7.41 -20.27 4.04
CA GLY A 6 -7.20 -20.70 2.65
C GLY A 6 -7.30 -22.22 2.45
N THR A 7 -7.28 -23.02 3.51
CA THR A 7 -7.48 -24.47 3.42
C THR A 7 -8.91 -24.84 3.79
N ASP A 8 -9.56 -25.63 2.92
CA ASP A 8 -10.90 -26.10 3.17
C ASP A 8 -10.92 -27.33 4.06
N ILE A 9 -11.74 -27.28 5.13
CA ILE A 9 -12.00 -28.43 5.99
C ILE A 9 -13.10 -29.24 5.33
N VAL A 10 -12.70 -30.32 4.65
CA VAL A 10 -13.62 -31.27 4.00
C VAL A 10 -13.92 -32.38 4.98
N LEU A 11 -15.20 -32.71 5.17
CA LEU A 11 -15.62 -33.78 6.07
C LEU A 11 -15.06 -35.13 5.60
N GLY A 12 -14.52 -35.91 6.53
CA GLY A 12 -13.80 -37.16 6.23
C GLY A 12 -12.34 -36.95 5.80
N GLY A 13 -11.91 -35.73 5.46
CA GLY A 13 -10.54 -35.41 5.05
C GLY A 13 -10.40 -34.99 3.59
N ASN A 14 -9.22 -34.49 3.23
CA ASN A 14 -8.93 -34.01 1.88
C ASN A 14 -8.13 -35.07 1.09
N ALA A 15 -8.81 -35.80 0.20
CA ALA A 15 -8.20 -36.84 -0.63
C ALA A 15 -7.07 -36.33 -1.52
N GLU A 16 -7.18 -35.10 -2.04
CA GLU A 16 -6.16 -34.47 -2.88
C GLU A 16 -4.88 -34.22 -2.09
N TYR A 17 -5.01 -33.70 -0.87
CA TYR A 17 -3.89 -33.46 0.02
C TYR A 17 -3.20 -34.77 0.41
N LEU A 18 -3.96 -35.81 0.74
CA LEU A 18 -3.40 -37.14 1.07
C LEU A 18 -2.69 -37.76 -0.12
N ALA A 19 -3.24 -37.66 -1.34
CA ALA A 19 -2.60 -38.12 -2.55
C ALA A 19 -1.25 -37.42 -2.80
N LYS A 20 -1.20 -36.09 -2.69
CA LYS A 20 0.06 -35.32 -2.80
C LYS A 20 1.06 -35.70 -1.70
N GLN A 21 0.60 -35.86 -0.47
CA GLN A 21 1.45 -36.26 0.65
C GLN A 21 2.04 -37.66 0.45
N GLN A 22 1.27 -38.59 -0.09
CA GLN A 22 1.72 -39.94 -0.40
C GLN A 22 2.75 -39.94 -1.54
N MET A 23 2.54 -39.15 -2.60
CA MET A 23 3.55 -38.96 -3.66
C MET A 23 4.88 -38.41 -3.11
N ARG A 24 4.83 -37.44 -2.17
CA ARG A 24 6.06 -36.97 -1.49
C ARG A 24 6.78 -38.09 -0.75
N LYS A 25 6.04 -38.94 -0.05
CA LYS A 25 6.61 -40.11 0.65
C LYS A 25 7.21 -41.13 -0.31
N GLU A 26 6.65 -41.26 -1.51
CA GLU A 26 7.15 -42.12 -2.58
C GLU A 26 8.37 -41.50 -3.32
N GLY A 27 8.78 -40.29 -2.96
CA GLY A 27 10.00 -39.64 -3.45
C GLY A 27 9.81 -38.75 -4.68
N TYR A 28 8.56 -38.43 -5.05
CA TYR A 28 8.29 -37.47 -6.13
C TYR A 28 8.71 -36.05 -5.72
N ASP A 29 9.35 -35.34 -6.64
CA ASP A 29 9.71 -33.93 -6.49
C ASP A 29 8.45 -33.03 -6.46
N ASP A 30 8.51 -31.92 -5.72
CA ASP A 30 7.41 -30.95 -5.63
C ASP A 30 7.01 -30.37 -7.00
N HIS A 31 7.96 -30.22 -7.94
CA HIS A 31 7.66 -29.82 -9.31
C HIS A 31 6.74 -30.84 -10.01
N LEU A 32 7.04 -32.13 -9.89
CA LEU A 32 6.24 -33.21 -10.48
C LEU A 32 4.86 -33.32 -9.83
N ILE A 33 4.76 -33.10 -8.52
CA ILE A 33 3.49 -33.09 -7.78
C ILE A 33 2.62 -31.90 -8.19
N SER A 34 3.22 -30.74 -8.49
CA SER A 34 2.47 -29.60 -9.03
C SER A 34 1.91 -29.93 -10.41
N GLN A 35 2.75 -30.48 -11.30
CA GLN A 35 2.38 -30.87 -12.66
C GLN A 35 1.36 -32.02 -12.71
N SER A 36 1.32 -32.87 -11.67
CA SER A 36 0.37 -33.98 -11.59
C SER A 36 -1.09 -33.52 -11.39
N THR A 37 -1.29 -32.27 -10.95
CA THR A 37 -2.62 -31.65 -10.82
C THR A 37 -3.00 -30.72 -11.97
N GLY A 38 -2.07 -30.42 -12.88
CA GLY A 38 -2.31 -29.56 -14.03
C GLY A 38 -3.19 -30.22 -15.10
N PHE A 39 -4.00 -29.41 -15.78
CA PHE A 39 -4.84 -29.83 -16.92
C PHE A 39 -4.16 -29.60 -18.28
N ASP A 40 -2.94 -29.04 -18.28
CA ASP A 40 -2.22 -28.69 -19.51
C ASP A 40 -1.86 -29.94 -20.32
N LYS A 41 -1.99 -29.84 -21.64
CA LYS A 41 -1.54 -30.92 -22.54
C LYS A 41 -0.01 -30.98 -22.51
N THR A 42 0.52 -32.16 -22.23
CA THR A 42 1.96 -32.45 -22.25
C THR A 42 2.20 -33.79 -22.89
N GLU A 43 3.33 -33.91 -23.59
CA GLU A 43 3.82 -35.17 -24.19
C GLU A 43 4.90 -35.83 -23.32
N ASP A 44 5.32 -35.18 -22.22
CA ASP A 44 6.33 -35.70 -21.32
C ASP A 44 5.82 -36.95 -20.58
N ALA A 45 6.47 -38.08 -20.83
CA ALA A 45 6.13 -39.38 -20.26
C ALA A 45 6.17 -39.39 -18.72
N ILE A 46 7.11 -38.64 -18.11
CA ILE A 46 7.28 -38.60 -16.65
C ILE A 46 6.09 -37.88 -16.00
N ILE A 47 5.65 -36.78 -16.61
CA ILE A 47 4.48 -36.02 -16.12
C ILE A 47 3.19 -36.83 -16.29
N LEU A 48 3.06 -37.56 -17.41
CA LEU A 48 1.92 -38.44 -17.64
C LEU A 48 1.85 -39.59 -16.62
N GLU A 49 2.98 -40.18 -16.27
CA GLU A 49 3.06 -41.20 -15.21
C GLU A 49 2.68 -40.62 -13.85
N ALA A 50 3.23 -39.46 -13.48
CA ALA A 50 2.90 -38.78 -12.23
C ALA A 50 1.40 -38.43 -12.14
N ARG A 51 0.78 -38.01 -13.24
CA ARG A 51 -0.68 -37.77 -13.32
C ARG A 51 -1.49 -39.04 -13.14
N SER A 52 -1.07 -40.14 -13.78
CA SER A 52 -1.72 -41.45 -13.62
C SER A 52 -1.65 -41.91 -12.17
N LYS A 53 -0.47 -41.80 -11.55
CA LYS A 53 -0.24 -42.17 -10.15
C LYS A 53 -1.07 -41.32 -9.20
N PHE A 54 -1.09 -40.01 -9.42
CA PHE A 54 -1.91 -39.09 -8.64
C PHE A 54 -3.40 -39.44 -8.73
N LYS A 55 -3.92 -39.76 -9.92
CA LYS A 55 -5.30 -40.16 -10.13
C LYS A 55 -5.64 -41.47 -9.40
N GLU A 56 -4.75 -42.47 -9.46
CA GLU A 56 -4.88 -43.73 -8.72
C GLU A 56 -5.01 -43.48 -7.21
N LEU A 57 -4.09 -42.70 -6.64
CA LEU A 57 -4.10 -42.36 -5.22
C LEU A 57 -5.34 -41.54 -4.84
N LEU A 58 -5.74 -40.59 -5.68
CA LEU A 58 -6.94 -39.78 -5.46
C LEU A 58 -8.20 -40.65 -5.39
N ASP A 59 -8.38 -41.59 -6.32
CA ASP A 59 -9.55 -42.47 -6.37
C ASP A 59 -9.55 -43.46 -5.19
N ARG A 60 -8.36 -43.94 -4.79
CA ARG A 60 -8.21 -44.76 -3.58
C ARG A 60 -8.64 -43.99 -2.33
N PHE A 61 -8.04 -42.82 -2.07
CA PHE A 61 -8.36 -42.03 -0.89
C PHE A 61 -9.80 -41.52 -0.91
N LYS A 62 -10.38 -41.19 -2.07
CA LYS A 62 -11.80 -40.83 -2.14
C LYS A 62 -12.70 -41.96 -1.61
N LYS A 63 -12.42 -43.22 -1.97
CA LYS A 63 -13.18 -44.38 -1.47
C LYS A 63 -13.01 -44.55 0.02
N GLU A 64 -11.77 -44.54 0.51
CA GLU A 64 -11.46 -44.67 1.94
C GLU A 64 -12.14 -43.56 2.77
N LEU A 65 -12.08 -42.31 2.30
CA LEU A 65 -12.66 -41.17 3.01
C LEU A 65 -14.19 -41.06 2.90
N THR A 66 -14.85 -41.80 1.99
CA THR A 66 -16.31 -41.76 1.86
C THR A 66 -16.99 -42.32 3.11
N GLU A 67 -16.46 -43.41 3.68
CA GLU A 67 -16.97 -43.98 4.92
C GLU A 67 -16.76 -43.02 6.10
N GLU A 68 -15.58 -42.42 6.21
CA GLU A 68 -15.29 -41.42 7.25
C GLU A 68 -16.16 -40.17 7.11
N ARG A 69 -16.41 -39.70 5.89
CA ARG A 69 -17.33 -38.58 5.63
C ARG A 69 -18.74 -38.89 6.15
N ASN A 70 -19.25 -40.10 5.91
CA ASN A 70 -20.59 -40.49 6.38
C ASN A 70 -20.65 -40.53 7.90
N LYS A 71 -19.65 -41.10 8.59
CA LYS A 71 -19.56 -41.10 10.06
C LYS A 71 -19.57 -39.67 10.63
N VAL A 72 -18.82 -38.76 10.01
CA VAL A 72 -18.78 -37.35 10.44
C VAL A 72 -20.13 -36.66 10.21
N LEU A 73 -20.80 -36.93 9.10
CA LEU A 73 -22.15 -36.40 8.83
C LEU A 73 -23.19 -36.94 9.85
N GLU A 74 -23.15 -38.22 10.16
CA GLU A 74 -24.00 -38.85 11.18
C GLU A 74 -23.75 -38.27 12.58
N ALA A 75 -22.51 -37.87 12.88
CA ALA A 75 -22.15 -37.19 14.12
C ALA A 75 -22.58 -35.70 14.17
N GLY A 76 -23.22 -35.17 13.11
CA GLY A 76 -23.68 -33.78 13.03
C GLY A 76 -22.75 -32.84 12.28
N GLY A 77 -21.67 -33.35 11.69
CA GLY A 77 -20.73 -32.61 10.87
C GLY A 77 -19.69 -31.83 11.67
N LEU A 78 -19.11 -30.80 11.06
CA LEU A 78 -18.09 -29.98 11.71
C LEU A 78 -18.73 -29.03 12.73
N CYS A 79 -18.34 -29.15 14.00
CA CYS A 79 -18.70 -28.19 15.04
C CYS A 79 -17.57 -27.17 15.23
N ILE A 80 -17.92 -25.89 15.11
CA ILE A 80 -17.01 -24.77 15.33
C ILE A 80 -17.25 -24.19 16.72
N ILE A 81 -16.22 -24.19 17.56
CA ILE A 81 -16.27 -23.60 18.89
C ILE A 81 -15.38 -22.35 18.88
N GLY A 82 -16.01 -21.17 18.93
CA GLY A 82 -15.34 -19.91 19.21
C GLY A 82 -15.13 -19.75 20.71
N THR A 83 -13.90 -19.51 21.12
CA THR A 83 -13.53 -19.34 22.55
C THR A 83 -13.71 -17.90 23.04
N GLU A 84 -13.80 -16.96 22.11
CA GLU A 84 -13.99 -15.53 22.35
C GLU A 84 -14.61 -14.88 21.10
N ARG A 85 -14.92 -13.59 21.19
CA ARG A 85 -15.33 -12.77 20.05
C ARG A 85 -14.16 -12.00 19.48
N HIS A 86 -14.01 -12.02 18.15
CA HIS A 86 -13.06 -11.14 17.49
C HIS A 86 -13.55 -9.68 17.49
N GLU A 87 -12.62 -8.77 17.21
CA GLU A 87 -12.87 -7.33 17.02
C GLU A 87 -13.90 -7.01 15.93
N SER A 88 -14.17 -7.95 15.02
CA SER A 88 -15.13 -7.77 13.94
C SER A 88 -16.01 -8.99 13.76
N ARG A 89 -17.31 -8.73 13.56
CA ARG A 89 -18.32 -9.76 13.26
C ARG A 89 -18.00 -10.52 11.99
N ARG A 90 -17.32 -9.88 11.03
CA ARG A 90 -16.90 -10.51 9.79
C ARG A 90 -15.91 -11.66 10.05
N ILE A 91 -14.99 -11.49 10.99
CA ILE A 91 -13.98 -12.53 11.31
C ILE A 91 -14.65 -13.70 12.03
N ASP A 92 -15.56 -13.42 12.96
CA ASP A 92 -16.36 -14.46 13.60
C ASP A 92 -17.19 -15.25 12.57
N ASN A 93 -17.81 -14.56 11.61
CA ASN A 93 -18.57 -15.22 10.55
C ASN A 93 -17.68 -16.05 9.61
N GLN A 94 -16.42 -15.65 9.40
CA GLN A 94 -15.46 -16.49 8.67
C GLN A 94 -15.14 -17.77 9.42
N LEU A 95 -15.08 -17.72 10.75
CA LEU A 95 -14.89 -18.91 11.58
C LEU A 95 -16.14 -19.81 11.52
N ARG A 96 -17.35 -19.24 11.67
CA ARG A 96 -18.62 -19.97 11.49
C ARG A 96 -18.73 -20.65 10.13
N GLY A 97 -18.40 -19.93 9.06
CA GLY A 97 -18.47 -20.42 7.68
C GLY A 97 -17.46 -21.53 7.34
N ARG A 98 -16.67 -22.00 8.32
CA ARG A 98 -15.86 -23.21 8.19
C ARG A 98 -16.72 -24.47 8.27
N SER A 99 -17.80 -24.46 9.05
CA SER A 99 -18.78 -25.55 9.07
C SER A 99 -19.89 -25.33 8.04
N GLY A 100 -20.69 -26.37 7.81
CA GLY A 100 -21.88 -26.29 6.93
C GLY A 100 -21.58 -26.05 5.45
N ARG A 101 -20.37 -26.40 4.99
CA ARG A 101 -19.95 -26.15 3.60
C ARG A 101 -20.64 -27.10 2.64
N GLN A 102 -20.98 -26.61 1.44
CA GLN A 102 -21.70 -27.39 0.40
C GLN A 102 -23.03 -27.98 0.89
N GLY A 103 -23.65 -27.38 1.92
CA GLY A 103 -24.89 -27.89 2.51
C GLY A 103 -24.68 -29.07 3.48
N ASP A 104 -23.44 -29.40 3.84
CA ASP A 104 -23.15 -30.38 4.88
C ASP A 104 -23.77 -29.97 6.23
N ALA A 105 -24.06 -30.94 7.09
CA ALA A 105 -24.43 -30.65 8.48
C ALA A 105 -23.25 -29.97 9.22
N GLY A 106 -23.57 -29.12 10.19
CA GLY A 106 -22.56 -28.49 11.02
C GLY A 106 -23.16 -27.54 12.04
N GLU A 107 -22.37 -27.24 13.06
CA GLU A 107 -22.77 -26.35 14.15
C GLU A 107 -21.70 -25.29 14.38
N SER A 108 -22.09 -24.16 14.96
CA SER A 108 -21.14 -23.15 15.43
C SER A 108 -21.64 -22.54 16.74
N ILE A 109 -20.81 -22.58 17.77
CA ILE A 109 -21.09 -22.05 19.10
C ILE A 109 -19.96 -21.10 19.47
N PHE A 110 -20.28 -20.02 20.17
CA PHE A 110 -19.28 -19.08 20.70
C PHE A 110 -19.48 -18.94 22.19
N TYR A 111 -18.44 -19.25 22.95
CA TYR A 111 -18.33 -18.97 24.37
C TYR A 111 -17.65 -17.61 24.53
N ILE A 112 -18.11 -16.85 25.52
CA ILE A 112 -17.67 -15.49 25.78
C ILE A 112 -17.61 -15.32 27.29
N ALA A 113 -16.47 -14.85 27.78
CA ALA A 113 -16.32 -14.48 29.18
C ALA A 113 -16.31 -12.95 29.33
N LEU A 114 -16.63 -12.46 30.53
CA LEU A 114 -16.70 -11.02 30.81
C LEU A 114 -15.31 -10.37 30.88
N ASP A 115 -14.27 -11.16 31.08
CA ASP A 115 -12.86 -10.77 31.18
C ASP A 115 -12.09 -10.92 29.87
N ASP A 116 -12.75 -11.38 28.81
CA ASP A 116 -12.21 -11.45 27.44
C ASP A 116 -11.75 -10.07 26.94
N ASP A 117 -10.78 -10.06 26.04
CA ASP A 117 -10.14 -8.83 25.56
C ASP A 117 -11.12 -7.81 24.96
N LEU A 118 -12.13 -8.28 24.22
CA LEU A 118 -13.18 -7.41 23.66
C LEU A 118 -13.96 -6.68 24.77
N MET A 119 -14.26 -7.38 25.87
CA MET A 119 -15.05 -6.87 26.98
C MET A 119 -14.22 -5.95 27.88
N ARG A 120 -12.94 -6.30 28.08
CA ARG A 120 -11.95 -5.48 28.79
C ARG A 120 -11.79 -4.10 28.16
N LEU A 121 -11.69 -4.05 26.82
CA LEU A 121 -11.56 -2.79 26.09
C LEU A 121 -12.86 -1.95 26.12
N PHE A 122 -14.04 -2.59 26.26
CA PHE A 122 -15.32 -1.91 26.11
C PHE A 122 -16.35 -2.33 27.16
N GLY A 123 -16.25 -1.71 28.33
CA GLY A 123 -17.36 -1.65 29.28
C GLY A 123 -17.37 -2.74 30.34
N GLN A 124 -16.20 -3.30 30.66
CA GLN A 124 -16.00 -4.24 31.76
C GLN A 124 -16.73 -3.79 33.04
N ASP A 125 -16.53 -2.54 33.49
CA ASP A 125 -17.17 -2.03 34.72
C ASP A 125 -18.70 -2.05 34.64
N ARG A 126 -19.28 -1.66 33.51
CA ARG A 126 -20.74 -1.59 33.35
C ARG A 126 -21.35 -2.99 33.26
N LEU A 127 -20.66 -3.91 32.60
CA LEU A 127 -21.09 -5.29 32.43
C LEU A 127 -20.94 -6.09 33.73
N GLN A 128 -19.82 -5.94 34.42
CA GLN A 128 -19.61 -6.55 35.74
C GLN A 128 -20.65 -6.05 36.74
N ASN A 129 -20.87 -4.74 36.84
CA ASN A 129 -21.91 -4.19 37.73
C ASN A 129 -23.30 -4.74 37.42
N MET A 130 -23.62 -4.95 36.14
CA MET A 130 -24.91 -5.50 35.71
C MET A 130 -25.06 -6.98 36.09
N VAL A 131 -23.99 -7.77 35.99
CA VAL A 131 -23.97 -9.20 36.37
C VAL A 131 -24.00 -9.36 37.89
N SER A 132 -23.22 -8.58 38.63
CA SER A 132 -23.26 -8.54 40.09
C SER A 132 -24.65 -8.16 40.62
N ALA A 133 -25.34 -7.22 39.96
CA ALA A 133 -26.71 -6.82 40.33
C ALA A 133 -27.75 -7.92 40.08
N MET A 134 -27.49 -8.87 39.18
CA MET A 134 -28.38 -10.02 38.92
C MET A 134 -28.20 -11.16 39.94
N GLY A 135 -27.17 -11.11 40.79
CA GLY A 135 -26.94 -12.11 41.84
C GLY A 135 -26.71 -13.53 41.29
N MET A 136 -26.21 -13.65 40.06
CA MET A 136 -25.95 -14.93 39.40
C MET A 136 -24.58 -15.48 39.84
N ASP A 137 -24.50 -16.80 39.99
CA ASP A 137 -23.27 -17.51 40.32
C ASP A 137 -22.35 -17.58 39.09
N ASP A 138 -21.04 -17.55 39.32
CA ASP A 138 -20.01 -17.51 38.26
C ASP A 138 -20.03 -18.77 37.39
N SER A 139 -20.64 -19.86 37.86
CA SER A 139 -20.76 -21.12 37.12
C SER A 139 -22.02 -21.23 36.23
N GLN A 140 -22.90 -20.23 36.24
CA GLN A 140 -24.16 -20.28 35.46
C GLN A 140 -24.02 -19.62 34.09
N GLU A 141 -24.63 -20.25 33.08
CA GLU A 141 -24.67 -19.68 31.73
C GLU A 141 -25.55 -18.42 31.71
N LEU A 142 -24.99 -17.31 31.23
CA LEU A 142 -25.69 -16.04 31.11
C LEU A 142 -26.42 -15.93 29.76
N GLN A 143 -27.67 -16.37 29.70
CA GLN A 143 -28.52 -16.22 28.52
C GLN A 143 -29.48 -15.02 28.63
N HIS A 144 -28.93 -13.79 28.55
CA HIS A 144 -29.73 -12.57 28.55
C HIS A 144 -29.56 -11.73 27.28
N LYS A 145 -30.68 -11.40 26.62
CA LYS A 145 -30.71 -10.56 25.40
C LYS A 145 -29.96 -9.23 25.56
N MET A 146 -29.98 -8.64 26.77
CA MET A 146 -29.25 -7.40 27.06
C MET A 146 -27.73 -7.57 26.96
N LEU A 147 -27.20 -8.70 27.42
CA LEU A 147 -25.77 -9.01 27.35
C LEU A 147 -25.33 -9.22 25.89
N SER A 148 -26.11 -9.98 25.11
CA SER A 148 -25.85 -10.15 23.68
C SER A 148 -25.82 -8.82 22.92
N ASN A 149 -26.75 -7.91 23.22
CA ASN A 149 -26.78 -6.57 22.62
C ASN A 149 -25.59 -5.71 23.03
N ALA A 150 -25.11 -5.85 24.28
CA ALA A 150 -23.93 -5.12 24.75
C ALA A 150 -22.66 -5.60 24.03
N ILE A 151 -22.50 -6.91 23.85
CA ILE A 151 -21.40 -7.51 23.09
C ILE A 151 -21.43 -7.04 21.62
N GLU A 152 -22.60 -7.04 20.98
CA GLU A 152 -22.72 -6.54 19.59
C GLU A 152 -22.33 -5.05 19.48
N LYS A 153 -22.72 -4.23 20.47
CA LYS A 153 -22.34 -2.82 20.51
C LYS A 153 -20.84 -2.63 20.71
N ALA A 154 -20.22 -3.44 21.57
CA ALA A 154 -18.76 -3.44 21.76
C ALA A 154 -18.05 -3.75 20.44
N GLN A 155 -18.43 -4.83 19.75
CA GLN A 155 -17.86 -5.17 18.43
C GLN A 155 -18.03 -4.03 17.41
N LYS A 156 -19.24 -3.45 17.28
CA LYS A 156 -19.47 -2.32 16.37
C LYS A 156 -18.59 -1.11 16.67
N ARG A 157 -18.29 -0.85 17.94
CA ARG A 157 -17.40 0.24 18.36
C ARG A 157 -15.96 -0.03 17.94
N VAL A 158 -15.47 -1.26 18.12
CA VAL A 158 -14.12 -1.65 17.66
C VAL A 158 -14.02 -1.56 16.14
N GLU A 159 -15.03 -2.04 15.42
CA GLU A 159 -15.10 -1.92 13.96
C GLU A 159 -15.07 -0.45 13.51
N GLY A 160 -15.83 0.42 14.19
CA GLY A 160 -15.82 1.86 13.92
C GLY A 160 -14.47 2.52 14.19
N GLN A 161 -13.80 2.16 15.28
CA GLN A 161 -12.46 2.66 15.60
C GLN A 161 -11.45 2.20 14.55
N ASN A 162 -11.44 0.91 14.21
CA ASN A 162 -10.57 0.37 13.17
C ASN A 162 -10.82 1.00 11.79
N TYR A 163 -12.09 1.30 11.47
CA TYR A 163 -12.44 2.04 10.26
C TYR A 163 -11.88 3.46 10.28
N ALA A 164 -12.05 4.20 11.39
CA ALA A 164 -11.52 5.56 11.53
C ALA A 164 -9.99 5.59 11.43
N ILE A 165 -9.29 4.65 12.09
CA ILE A 165 -7.82 4.53 11.99
C ILE A 165 -7.41 4.32 10.53
N ARG A 166 -8.02 3.36 9.83
CA ARG A 166 -7.68 3.11 8.41
C ARG A 166 -8.00 4.30 7.52
N LYS A 167 -9.13 4.97 7.78
CA LYS A 167 -9.52 6.17 7.04
C LYS A 167 -8.47 7.27 7.22
N SER A 168 -8.06 7.57 8.45
CA SER A 168 -7.03 8.57 8.70
C SER A 168 -5.70 8.20 8.06
N VAL A 169 -5.25 6.95 8.18
CA VAL A 169 -4.01 6.48 7.51
C VAL A 169 -4.11 6.67 5.99
N LEU A 170 -5.25 6.35 5.37
CA LEU A 170 -5.46 6.58 3.94
C LEU A 170 -5.46 8.06 3.58
N GLU A 171 -6.12 8.92 4.38
CA GLU A 171 -6.15 10.37 4.13
C GLU A 171 -4.75 11.00 4.16
N TYR A 172 -3.88 10.57 5.09
CA TYR A 172 -2.48 11.00 5.11
C TYR A 172 -1.69 10.43 3.92
N ASP A 173 -1.90 9.16 3.57
CA ASP A 173 -1.23 8.53 2.43
C ASP A 173 -1.67 9.13 1.09
N ASP A 174 -2.94 9.54 0.93
CA ASP A 174 -3.47 10.14 -0.30
C ASP A 174 -2.70 11.42 -0.69
N VAL A 175 -2.31 12.24 0.31
CA VAL A 175 -1.49 13.44 0.09
C VAL A 175 -0.10 13.04 -0.40
N MET A 176 0.55 12.10 0.29
CA MET A 176 1.88 11.61 -0.07
C MET A 176 1.87 10.85 -1.41
N ASN A 177 0.78 10.18 -1.74
CA ASN A 177 0.62 9.43 -2.98
C ASN A 177 0.54 10.38 -4.18
N LYS A 178 -0.24 11.45 -4.10
CA LYS A 178 -0.26 12.48 -5.17
C LYS A 178 1.11 13.10 -5.41
N GLN A 179 1.86 13.37 -4.35
CA GLN A 179 3.24 13.87 -4.47
C GLN A 179 4.15 12.83 -5.14
N ARG A 180 4.09 11.56 -4.68
CA ARG A 180 4.84 10.45 -5.28
C ARG A 180 4.51 10.27 -6.76
N GLU A 181 3.25 10.36 -7.16
CA GLU A 181 2.85 10.24 -8.57
C GLU A 181 3.57 11.26 -9.46
N VAL A 182 3.65 12.52 -9.04
CA VAL A 182 4.36 13.58 -9.77
C VAL A 182 5.85 13.28 -9.84
N ILE A 183 6.48 12.96 -8.70
CA ILE A 183 7.92 12.67 -8.63
C ILE A 183 8.27 11.44 -9.46
N TYR A 184 7.47 10.37 -9.39
CA TYR A 184 7.69 9.14 -10.15
C TYR A 184 7.49 9.35 -11.64
N ALA A 185 6.53 10.19 -12.05
CA ALA A 185 6.39 10.59 -13.44
C ALA A 185 7.66 11.31 -13.95
N GLN A 186 8.19 12.27 -13.20
CA GLN A 186 9.42 12.98 -13.55
C GLN A 186 10.63 12.03 -13.61
N ARG A 187 10.78 11.14 -12.63
CA ARG A 187 11.84 10.11 -12.63
C ARG A 187 11.72 9.19 -13.83
N LYS A 188 10.49 8.82 -14.22
CA LYS A 188 10.25 7.97 -15.39
C LYS A 188 10.67 8.67 -16.68
N GLN A 189 10.36 9.95 -16.87
CA GLN A 189 10.80 10.73 -18.04
C GLN A 189 12.33 10.74 -18.19
N VAL A 190 13.04 10.85 -17.06
CA VAL A 190 14.50 10.76 -17.01
C VAL A 190 14.98 9.36 -17.46
N LEU A 191 14.38 8.29 -16.94
CA LEU A 191 14.78 6.91 -17.23
C LEU A 191 14.44 6.46 -18.66
N ASP A 192 13.33 6.96 -19.22
CA ASP A 192 12.89 6.66 -20.58
C ASP A 192 13.74 7.38 -21.64
N GLY A 193 14.69 8.23 -21.22
CA GLY A 193 15.64 8.92 -22.10
C GLY A 193 15.05 10.11 -22.84
N GLU A 194 13.92 10.64 -22.38
CA GLU A 194 13.28 11.82 -22.96
C GLU A 194 14.21 13.04 -22.88
N SER A 195 14.09 13.95 -23.85
CA SER A 195 14.78 15.25 -23.80
C SER A 195 14.10 16.13 -22.76
N LEU A 196 14.87 16.61 -21.79
CA LEU A 196 14.38 17.50 -20.73
C LEU A 196 14.65 18.98 -21.03
N ARG A 197 15.06 19.30 -22.27
CA ARG A 197 15.41 20.66 -22.72
C ARG A 197 14.34 21.68 -22.33
N ASP A 198 13.11 21.41 -22.71
CA ASP A 198 11.99 22.34 -22.50
C ASP A 198 11.64 22.47 -21.01
N ASN A 199 11.88 21.42 -20.21
CA ASN A 199 11.74 21.48 -18.76
C ASN A 199 12.79 22.42 -18.17
N PHE A 200 14.05 22.32 -18.59
CA PHE A 200 15.13 23.19 -18.12
C PHE A 200 14.92 24.65 -18.54
N ILE A 201 14.46 24.91 -19.76
CA ILE A 201 14.11 26.26 -20.23
C ILE A 201 13.03 26.87 -19.33
N LYS A 202 11.94 26.13 -19.07
CA LYS A 202 10.87 26.60 -18.17
C LYS A 202 11.35 26.81 -16.73
N MET A 203 12.26 25.98 -16.24
CA MET A 203 12.86 26.16 -14.91
C MET A 203 13.70 27.44 -14.85
N ILE A 204 14.48 27.74 -15.90
CA ILE A 204 15.26 28.98 -16.00
C ILE A 204 14.34 30.20 -16.00
N GLU A 205 13.29 30.19 -16.82
CA GLU A 205 12.28 31.26 -16.88
C GLU A 205 11.62 31.49 -15.51
N THR A 206 11.20 30.41 -14.85
CA THR A 206 10.56 30.48 -13.52
C THR A 206 11.52 31.05 -12.47
N VAL A 207 12.77 30.58 -12.47
CA VAL A 207 13.80 31.05 -11.54
C VAL A 207 14.12 32.54 -11.77
N ALA A 208 14.23 32.99 -13.02
CA ALA A 208 14.45 34.40 -13.35
C ALA A 208 13.27 35.26 -12.87
N LEU A 209 12.04 34.83 -13.14
CA LEU A 209 10.82 35.48 -12.66
C LEU A 209 10.79 35.60 -11.13
N ASP A 210 11.03 34.50 -10.41
CA ASP A 210 11.01 34.45 -8.95
C ASP A 210 12.10 35.35 -8.34
N MET A 211 13.28 35.39 -8.95
CA MET A 211 14.37 36.24 -8.51
C MET A 211 14.04 37.72 -8.67
N VAL A 212 13.50 38.15 -9.82
CA VAL A 212 13.10 39.56 -9.99
C VAL A 212 11.95 39.90 -9.05
N ASN A 213 10.94 39.03 -8.93
CA ASN A 213 9.82 39.25 -8.01
C ASN A 213 10.24 39.39 -6.55
N ALA A 214 11.24 38.64 -6.11
CA ALA A 214 11.74 38.69 -4.74
C ALA A 214 12.50 39.99 -4.40
N HIS A 215 13.10 40.66 -5.39
CA HIS A 215 13.94 41.85 -5.20
C HIS A 215 13.30 43.15 -5.72
N CYS A 216 12.29 43.03 -6.60
CA CYS A 216 11.53 44.13 -7.18
C CYS A 216 10.06 43.98 -6.76
N LEU A 217 9.77 44.25 -5.47
CA LEU A 217 8.44 44.06 -4.88
C LEU A 217 7.44 45.15 -5.30
N SER A 218 7.95 46.36 -5.56
CA SER A 218 7.20 47.54 -5.99
C SER A 218 7.22 47.65 -7.52
N ASP A 219 6.23 48.32 -8.11
CA ASP A 219 6.26 48.70 -9.53
C ASP A 219 7.15 49.93 -9.80
N ILE A 220 7.69 50.55 -8.74
CA ILE A 220 8.56 51.71 -8.80
C ILE A 220 10.03 51.25 -8.85
N PRO A 221 10.79 51.58 -9.92
CA PRO A 221 12.18 51.18 -10.05
C PRO A 221 13.12 51.64 -8.92
N ASP A 222 12.86 52.81 -8.33
CA ASP A 222 13.64 53.35 -7.22
C ASP A 222 13.58 52.49 -5.95
N ASP A 223 12.54 51.68 -5.80
CA ASP A 223 12.34 50.78 -4.64
C ASP A 223 12.99 49.40 -4.86
N TRP A 224 13.61 49.14 -6.01
CA TRP A 224 14.16 47.83 -6.35
C TRP A 224 15.51 47.57 -5.69
N ASP A 225 15.68 46.38 -5.10
CA ASP A 225 16.97 45.92 -4.58
C ASP A 225 17.82 45.30 -5.70
N LEU A 226 18.34 46.14 -6.58
CA LEU A 226 19.15 45.72 -7.74
C LEU A 226 20.50 45.14 -7.32
N ALA A 227 21.05 45.61 -6.20
CA ALA A 227 22.28 45.07 -5.63
C ALA A 227 22.06 43.62 -5.13
N GLY A 228 20.95 43.37 -4.43
CA GLY A 228 20.53 42.03 -4.01
C GLY A 228 20.23 41.11 -5.19
N LEU A 229 19.49 41.60 -6.19
CA LEU A 229 19.19 40.86 -7.41
C LEU A 229 20.48 40.42 -8.13
N THR A 230 21.43 41.34 -8.29
CA THR A 230 22.71 41.06 -8.97
C THR A 230 23.55 40.04 -8.20
N ASN A 231 23.60 40.15 -6.87
CA ASN A 231 24.27 39.16 -6.04
C ASN A 231 23.58 37.78 -6.14
N ARG A 232 22.24 37.74 -6.19
CA ARG A 232 21.49 36.49 -6.36
C ARG A 232 21.76 35.85 -7.72
N ILE A 233 21.82 36.63 -8.79
CA ILE A 233 22.20 36.18 -10.13
C ILE A 233 23.62 35.61 -10.14
N HIS A 234 24.56 36.29 -9.49
CA HIS A 234 25.93 35.81 -9.37
C HIS A 234 25.99 34.46 -8.65
N VAL A 235 25.35 34.33 -7.48
CA VAL A 235 25.34 33.08 -6.70
C VAL A 235 24.68 31.93 -7.47
N MET A 236 23.61 32.22 -8.21
CA MET A 236 22.81 31.19 -8.87
C MET A 236 23.39 30.71 -10.20
N PHE A 237 23.86 31.65 -11.03
CA PHE A 237 24.34 31.35 -12.38
C PHE A 237 25.87 31.44 -12.53
N GLY A 238 26.59 31.89 -11.49
CA GLY A 238 28.04 32.06 -11.51
C GLY A 238 28.50 33.24 -12.37
N LEU A 239 27.64 34.24 -12.56
CA LEU A 239 27.86 35.33 -13.50
C LEU A 239 28.18 36.62 -12.76
N ASP A 240 29.44 37.03 -12.83
CA ASP A 240 29.82 38.42 -12.62
C ASP A 240 29.35 39.23 -13.84
N ASN A 241 28.60 40.32 -13.61
CA ASN A 241 28.18 41.28 -14.63
C ASN A 241 27.16 40.79 -15.68
N LEU A 242 26.33 39.78 -15.37
CA LEU A 242 25.24 39.38 -16.29
C LEU A 242 24.28 40.54 -16.57
N ILE A 243 24.01 41.30 -15.52
CA ILE A 243 23.22 42.52 -15.57
C ILE A 243 24.16 43.64 -15.19
N GLN A 244 24.50 44.46 -16.20
CA GLN A 244 25.19 45.72 -15.97
C GLN A 244 24.14 46.73 -15.53
N ILE A 245 23.87 46.76 -14.21
CA ILE A 245 22.90 47.67 -13.59
C ILE A 245 23.17 49.11 -14.01
N ASP A 246 24.45 49.47 -14.18
CA ASP A 246 24.95 50.76 -14.62
C ASP A 246 24.57 51.12 -16.07
N LYS A 247 24.14 50.14 -16.88
CA LYS A 247 23.69 50.32 -18.26
C LYS A 247 22.18 50.17 -18.43
N ILE A 248 21.46 49.85 -17.36
CA ILE A 248 20.00 49.82 -17.39
C ILE A 248 19.50 51.24 -17.18
N ASP A 249 18.63 51.71 -18.07
CA ASP A 249 17.87 52.93 -17.86
C ASP A 249 16.78 52.68 -16.81
N LEU A 250 17.13 52.91 -15.54
CA LEU A 250 16.25 52.70 -14.40
C LEU A 250 15.01 53.60 -14.41
N GLU A 251 15.02 54.70 -15.15
CA GLU A 251 13.88 55.63 -15.21
C GLU A 251 12.74 55.11 -16.10
N ASN A 252 13.03 54.20 -17.05
CA ASN A 252 12.06 53.75 -18.06
C ASN A 252 11.86 52.23 -18.11
N ILE A 253 12.67 51.44 -17.40
CA ILE A 253 12.56 49.98 -17.42
C ILE A 253 11.34 49.51 -16.62
N THR A 254 10.55 48.62 -17.22
CA THR A 254 9.48 47.91 -16.53
C THR A 254 9.98 46.63 -15.89
N LYS A 255 9.26 46.15 -14.88
CA LYS A 255 9.58 44.88 -14.22
C LYS A 255 9.57 43.69 -15.19
N ASP A 256 8.64 43.69 -16.15
CA ASP A 256 8.54 42.65 -17.17
C ASP A 256 9.75 42.66 -18.12
N GLU A 257 10.24 43.86 -18.50
CA GLU A 257 11.48 43.99 -19.28
C GLU A 257 12.70 43.52 -18.50
N LEU A 258 12.75 43.76 -17.19
CA LEU A 258 13.82 43.24 -16.33
C LEU A 258 13.77 41.70 -16.23
N ILE A 259 12.58 41.11 -16.10
CA ILE A 259 12.39 39.65 -16.14
C ILE A 259 12.88 39.08 -17.48
N ALA A 260 12.50 39.71 -18.60
CA ALA A 260 12.93 39.30 -19.93
C ALA A 260 14.46 39.37 -20.06
N LEU A 261 15.08 40.47 -19.62
CA LEU A 261 16.53 40.66 -19.65
C LEU A 261 17.28 39.56 -18.87
N VAL A 262 16.84 39.26 -17.64
CA VAL A 262 17.44 38.20 -16.82
C VAL A 262 17.28 36.84 -17.49
N THR A 263 16.09 36.57 -18.01
CA THR A 263 15.74 35.30 -18.67
C THR A 263 16.57 35.08 -19.93
N GLU A 264 16.65 36.08 -20.82
CA GLU A 264 17.44 36.02 -22.05
C GLU A 264 18.91 35.77 -21.75
N ALA A 265 19.47 36.46 -20.75
CA ALA A 265 20.87 36.28 -20.38
C ALA A 265 21.15 34.88 -19.79
N ALA A 266 20.24 34.36 -18.96
CA ALA A 266 20.34 33.00 -18.43
C ALA A 266 20.20 31.92 -19.52
N LEU A 267 19.26 32.10 -20.46
CA LEU A 267 19.08 31.22 -21.60
C LEU A 267 20.27 31.25 -22.57
N ALA A 268 20.86 32.43 -22.81
CA ALA A 268 22.06 32.57 -23.62
C ALA A 268 23.22 31.74 -23.06
N LEU A 269 23.40 31.73 -21.73
CA LEU A 269 24.41 30.88 -21.08
C LEU A 269 24.09 29.38 -21.24
N TYR A 270 22.83 29.00 -21.05
CA TYR A 270 22.39 27.62 -21.25
C TYR A 270 22.66 27.16 -22.69
N HIS A 271 22.37 28.00 -23.70
CA HIS A 271 22.70 27.73 -25.10
C HIS A 271 24.21 27.70 -25.37
N GLN A 272 25.00 28.55 -24.71
CA GLN A 272 26.45 28.48 -24.80
C GLN A 272 26.96 27.12 -24.29
N LYS A 273 26.42 26.63 -23.17
CA LYS A 273 26.73 25.28 -22.66
C LYS A 273 26.29 24.17 -23.60
N GLU A 274 25.15 24.34 -24.26
CA GLU A 274 24.65 23.44 -25.32
C GLU A 274 25.60 23.38 -26.53
N GLN A 275 26.29 24.47 -26.84
CA GLN A 275 27.30 24.53 -27.93
C GLN A 275 28.68 24.00 -27.51
N GLU A 276 29.06 24.17 -26.24
CA GLU A 276 30.34 23.68 -25.69
C GLU A 276 30.39 22.15 -25.57
N LEU A 277 29.24 21.49 -25.49
CA LEU A 277 29.09 20.06 -25.23
C LEU A 277 28.38 19.36 -26.40
N ALA A 278 28.65 18.07 -26.60
CA ALA A 278 27.86 17.27 -27.54
C ALA A 278 26.41 17.16 -27.05
N GLU A 279 25.45 17.16 -27.99
CA GLU A 279 24.00 17.16 -27.67
C GLU A 279 23.61 15.98 -26.75
N GLU A 280 24.06 14.77 -27.05
CA GLU A 280 23.78 13.60 -26.20
C GLU A 280 24.32 13.77 -24.77
N MET A 281 25.48 14.42 -24.62
CA MET A 281 26.13 14.62 -23.34
C MET A 281 25.42 15.67 -22.49
N ILE A 282 24.94 16.77 -23.08
CA ILE A 282 24.16 17.77 -22.32
C ILE A 282 22.81 17.22 -21.90
N ARG A 283 22.14 16.42 -22.74
CA ARG A 283 20.87 15.75 -22.39
C ARG A 283 21.07 14.74 -21.26
N GLU A 284 22.17 14.00 -21.26
CA GLU A 284 22.51 13.10 -20.15
C GLU A 284 22.83 13.86 -18.86
N LEU A 285 23.55 14.97 -18.97
CA LEU A 285 23.89 15.82 -17.84
C LEU A 285 22.64 16.41 -17.18
N GLU A 286 21.69 16.91 -17.97
CA GLU A 286 20.37 17.37 -17.50
C GLU A 286 19.62 16.31 -16.72
N ARG A 287 19.55 15.08 -17.26
CA ARG A 287 18.92 13.93 -16.63
C ARG A 287 19.55 13.62 -15.27
N VAL A 288 20.88 13.52 -15.24
CA VAL A 288 21.62 13.19 -14.00
C VAL A 288 21.45 14.29 -12.95
N ILE A 289 21.50 15.57 -13.35
CA ILE A 289 21.32 16.69 -12.42
C ILE A 289 19.90 16.73 -11.87
N LEU A 290 18.89 16.63 -12.74
CA LEU A 290 17.49 16.68 -12.32
C LEU A 290 17.19 15.53 -11.35
N LEU A 291 17.60 14.30 -11.70
CA LEU A 291 17.34 13.13 -10.86
C LEU A 291 18.01 13.26 -9.49
N ARG A 292 19.27 13.71 -9.42
CA ARG A 292 19.96 13.92 -8.14
C ARG A 292 19.29 15.00 -7.30
N ALA A 293 18.88 16.10 -7.92
CA ALA A 293 18.21 17.20 -7.22
C ALA A 293 16.84 16.77 -6.70
N VAL A 294 16.03 16.12 -7.53
CA VAL A 294 14.70 15.61 -7.15
C VAL A 294 14.82 14.57 -6.04
N ASP A 295 15.72 13.58 -6.18
CA ASP A 295 15.88 12.53 -5.17
C ASP A 295 16.32 13.11 -3.83
N ARG A 296 17.28 14.05 -3.83
CA ARG A 296 17.72 14.72 -2.60
C ARG A 296 16.58 15.48 -1.93
N ASN A 297 15.93 16.38 -2.66
CA ASN A 297 14.87 17.20 -2.10
C ASN A 297 13.64 16.37 -1.68
N TRP A 298 13.37 15.27 -2.37
CA TRP A 298 12.30 14.35 -2.01
C TRP A 298 12.60 13.57 -0.73
N MET A 299 13.85 13.13 -0.53
CA MET A 299 14.27 12.53 0.73
C MET A 299 14.14 13.54 1.88
N ASP A 300 14.65 14.75 1.70
CA ASP A 300 14.53 15.82 2.70
C ASP A 300 13.05 16.15 3.01
N HIS A 301 12.16 16.10 2.00
CA HIS A 301 10.72 16.32 2.17
C HIS A 301 9.99 15.18 2.88
N ILE A 302 10.43 13.92 2.70
CA ILE A 302 9.87 12.78 3.46
C ILE A 302 10.31 12.83 4.92
N ASP A 303 11.55 13.26 5.18
CA ASP A 303 12.14 13.31 6.52
C ASP A 303 11.63 14.49 7.37
N ALA A 304 11.11 15.56 6.73
CA ALA A 304 10.59 16.77 7.37
C ALA A 304 9.15 16.63 7.89
#